data_AF-A0A2D4F190-F1
#
_entry.id   AF-A0A2D4F190-F1
#
_cell.length_a   1.000
_cell.length_b   1.000
_cell.length_c   1.000
_cell.angle_alpha   90.00
_cell.angle_beta   90.00
_cell.angle_gamma   90.00
#
_symmetry.space_group_name_H-M   'P 1'
#
loop_
_entity.id
_entity.type
_entity.pdbx_description
1 polymer ?
#
loop_
_entity_poly.entity_id
_entity_poly.type
_entity_poly.pdbx_seq_one_letter_code
_entity_poly.pdbx_strand_id
1 'polypeptide(L)'
;AMTYVREKVLIPSRGARPNVARVMILITDGKSSDAFKDPAIKLRNANVEIFAVGVKDAVRSELEAIANTPAETHVYTVEDFDAFQKISFELTQSVCLQIEQELEVIKRKAHLPARNLEFSEVTSNSFKVTWSPAGENVLFYLIKYKK
;
A
#
# COMPACT_ATOMS: atom_id res chain seq x y z
N ALA A 1 0.69 13.65 15.26
CA ALA A 1 1.42 12.36 15.11
C ALA A 1 1.58 11.88 13.65
N MET A 2 0.52 11.84 12.84
CA MET A 2 0.57 11.30 11.47
C MET A 2 1.61 11.93 10.53
N THR A 3 1.81 13.25 10.61
CA THR A 3 2.88 13.94 9.87
C THR A 3 4.26 13.37 10.18
N TYR A 4 4.53 13.05 11.45
CA TYR A 4 5.79 12.47 11.88
C TYR A 4 6.00 11.08 11.26
N VAL A 5 4.96 10.24 11.24
CA VAL A 5 5.03 8.92 10.59
C VAL A 5 5.43 9.05 9.12
N ARG A 6 4.78 9.96 8.38
CA ARG A 6 5.08 10.21 6.97
C ARG A 6 6.50 10.70 6.75
N GLU A 7 6.97 11.63 7.56
CA GLU A 7 8.23 12.35 7.31
C GLU A 7 9.46 11.70 7.93
N LYS A 8 9.27 10.87 8.96
CA LYS A 8 10.37 10.33 9.77
C LYS A 8 10.37 8.83 9.92
N VAL A 9 9.25 8.14 9.74
CA VAL A 9 9.14 6.68 9.94
C VAL A 9 9.07 5.94 8.61
N LEU A 10 8.11 6.30 7.75
CA LEU A 10 7.87 5.64 6.46
C LEU A 10 8.76 6.21 5.35
N ILE A 11 10.06 6.33 5.63
CA ILE A 11 11.08 6.86 4.71
C ILE A 11 12.16 5.81 4.39
N PRO A 12 12.79 5.84 3.19
CA PRO A 12 13.78 4.84 2.78
C PRO A 12 14.97 4.72 3.73
N SER A 13 15.46 5.83 4.28
CA SER A 13 16.57 5.84 5.24
C SER A 13 16.24 5.17 6.59
N ARG A 14 14.97 4.83 6.82
CA ARG A 14 14.48 4.11 8.00
C ARG A 14 13.94 2.73 7.64
N GLY A 15 14.24 2.22 6.44
CA GLY A 15 13.88 0.88 6.02
C GLY A 15 12.56 0.76 5.26
N ALA A 16 11.87 1.88 5.00
CA ALA A 16 10.68 1.84 4.15
C ALA A 16 11.05 1.45 2.71
N ARG A 17 10.36 0.46 2.15
CA ARG A 17 10.63 -0.06 0.81
C ARG A 17 9.70 0.63 -0.21
N PRO A 18 10.19 1.00 -1.41
CA PRO A 18 9.37 1.67 -2.42
C PRO A 18 8.34 0.76 -3.09
N ASN A 19 8.63 -0.54 -3.21
CA ASN A 19 7.79 -1.52 -3.94
C ASN A 19 7.02 -2.47 -3.01
N VAL A 20 6.74 -2.04 -1.78
CA VAL A 20 6.03 -2.84 -0.78
C VAL A 20 4.93 -1.98 -0.17
N ALA A 21 3.76 -2.59 0.02
CA ALA A 21 2.64 -1.99 0.73
C ALA A 21 3.08 -1.41 2.08
N ARG A 22 2.66 -0.18 2.38
CA ARG A 22 2.95 0.48 3.66
C ARG A 22 1.67 0.52 4.46
N VAL A 23 1.65 -0.13 5.61
CA VAL A 23 0.48 -0.17 6.48
C VAL A 23 0.73 0.65 7.74
N MET A 24 -0.24 1.47 8.13
CA MET A 24 -0.28 2.17 9.42
C MET A 24 -1.52 1.71 10.19
N ILE A 25 -1.32 1.20 11.40
CA ILE A 25 -2.41 0.93 12.35
C ILE A 25 -2.41 2.06 13.37
N LEU A 26 -3.43 2.91 13.34
CA LEU A 26 -3.65 3.96 14.32
C LEU A 26 -4.53 3.43 15.46
N ILE A 27 -4.10 3.62 16.69
CA ILE A 27 -4.88 3.28 17.90
C ILE A 27 -5.06 4.57 18.70
N THR A 28 -6.30 4.89 19.09
CA THR A 28 -6.64 6.06 19.92
C THR A 28 -7.81 5.74 20.82
N ASP A 29 -7.87 6.35 22.00
CA ASP A 29 -8.93 6.15 23.01
C ASP A 29 -9.88 7.35 23.14
N GLY A 30 -9.68 8.37 22.31
CA GLY A 30 -10.43 9.61 22.41
C GLY A 30 -10.40 10.45 21.14
N LYS A 31 -11.00 11.63 21.26
CA LYS A 31 -11.05 12.66 20.22
C LYS A 31 -9.67 13.25 19.96
N SER A 32 -9.34 13.49 18.69
CA SER A 32 -8.12 14.21 18.32
C SER A 32 -8.09 15.62 18.91
N SER A 33 -6.96 15.99 19.50
CA SER A 33 -6.69 17.36 19.97
C SER A 33 -6.12 18.27 18.88
N ASP A 34 -5.67 17.70 17.75
CA ASP A 34 -5.07 18.41 16.63
C ASP A 34 -5.83 18.16 15.31
N ALA A 35 -5.50 18.96 14.29
CA ALA A 35 -6.07 18.82 12.96
C ALA A 35 -5.52 17.54 12.28
N PHE A 36 -6.40 16.56 12.09
CA PHE A 36 -6.02 15.23 11.63
C PHE A 36 -6.29 14.97 10.14
N LYS A 37 -7.19 15.74 9.51
CA LYS A 37 -7.64 15.50 8.13
C LYS A 37 -6.52 15.61 7.09
N ASP A 38 -5.78 16.72 7.09
CA ASP A 38 -4.72 16.94 6.10
C ASP A 38 -3.57 15.93 6.23
N PRO A 39 -3.06 15.62 7.44
CA PRO A 39 -2.07 14.56 7.60
C PRO A 39 -2.55 13.18 7.12
N ALA A 40 -3.82 12.83 7.39
CA ALA A 40 -4.40 11.57 6.94
C ALA A 40 -4.48 11.50 5.40
N ILE A 41 -4.96 12.58 4.75
CA ILE A 41 -4.97 12.69 3.28
C ILE A 41 -3.56 12.54 2.70
N LYS A 42 -2.57 13.20 3.30
CA LYS A 42 -1.17 13.13 2.83
C LYS A 42 -0.57 11.73 2.97
N LEU A 43 -0.97 10.96 3.97
CA LEU A 43 -0.56 9.55 4.13
C LEU A 43 -1.22 8.66 3.08
N ARG A 44 -2.53 8.78 2.88
CA ARG A 44 -3.26 8.01 1.85
C ARG A 44 -2.74 8.29 0.45
N ASN A 45 -2.50 9.57 0.13
CA ASN A 45 -1.89 9.98 -1.15
C ASN A 45 -0.44 9.49 -1.31
N ALA A 46 0.25 9.15 -0.20
CA ALA A 46 1.57 8.53 -0.23
C ALA A 46 1.51 6.99 -0.27
N ASN A 47 0.33 6.43 -0.65
CA ASN A 47 0.04 5.01 -0.74
C ASN A 47 0.31 4.26 0.58
N VAL A 48 -0.06 4.90 1.69
CA VAL A 48 -0.09 4.27 3.01
C VAL A 48 -1.52 3.81 3.27
N GLU A 49 -1.67 2.53 3.58
CA GLU A 49 -2.92 1.92 3.97
C GLU A 49 -3.14 2.08 5.47
N ILE A 50 -4.19 2.80 5.85
CA ILE A 50 -4.45 3.20 7.23
C ILE A 50 -5.63 2.41 7.78
N PHE A 51 -5.37 1.64 8.83
CA PHE A 51 -6.38 1.03 9.69
C PHE A 51 -6.48 1.86 10.97
N ALA A 52 -7.70 2.12 11.44
CA ALA A 52 -7.94 2.91 12.64
C ALA A 52 -8.71 2.08 13.68
N VAL A 53 -8.21 2.08 14.91
CA VAL A 53 -8.81 1.40 16.05
C VAL A 53 -9.12 2.42 17.13
N GLY A 54 -10.40 2.59 17.41
CA GLY A 54 -10.90 3.38 18.52
C GLY A 54 -11.12 2.50 19.75
N VAL A 55 -10.62 2.95 20.89
CA VAL A 55 -10.91 2.35 22.20
C VAL A 55 -11.85 3.29 22.95
N LYS A 56 -12.88 2.75 23.60
CA LYS A 56 -13.77 3.48 24.51
C LYS A 56 -14.37 4.76 23.90
N ASP A 57 -13.84 5.93 24.26
CA ASP A 57 -14.38 7.26 23.95
C ASP A 57 -13.89 7.81 22.60
N ALA A 58 -13.22 6.97 21.79
CA ALA A 58 -12.79 7.31 20.45
C ALA A 58 -13.97 7.67 19.53
N VAL A 59 -13.83 8.78 18.80
CA VAL A 59 -14.90 9.28 17.94
C VAL A 59 -14.86 8.57 16.59
N ARG A 60 -15.83 7.68 16.33
CA ARG A 60 -15.88 6.87 15.10
C ARG A 60 -15.77 7.68 13.81
N SER A 61 -16.44 8.83 13.71
CA SER A 61 -16.36 9.68 12.52
C SER A 61 -14.97 10.28 12.27
N GLU A 62 -14.17 10.46 13.32
CA GLU A 62 -12.76 10.87 13.15
C GLU A 62 -11.92 9.70 12.62
N LEU A 63 -12.15 8.49 13.13
CA LEU A 63 -11.49 7.27 12.64
C LEU A 63 -11.80 7.03 11.16
N GLU A 64 -13.06 7.17 10.74
CA GLU A 64 -13.49 7.01 9.34
C GLU A 64 -12.86 8.06 8.42
N ALA A 65 -12.65 9.29 8.92
CA ALA A 65 -11.97 10.33 8.15
C ALA A 65 -10.44 10.11 8.05
N ILE A 66 -9.86 9.33 8.96
CA ILE A 66 -8.43 9.00 8.99
C ILE A 66 -8.14 7.73 8.17
N ALA A 67 -8.92 6.68 8.35
CA ALA A 67 -8.72 5.38 7.74
C ALA A 67 -8.88 5.40 6.21
N ASN A 68 -8.40 4.34 5.56
CA ASN A 68 -8.72 4.08 4.16
C ASN A 68 -10.16 3.55 4.03
N THR A 69 -10.71 3.66 2.82
CA THR A 69 -12.04 3.11 2.51
C THR A 69 -11.91 1.66 2.04
N PRO A 70 -12.88 0.78 2.32
CA PRO A 70 -14.15 1.03 2.99
C PRO A 70 -14.03 1.01 4.53
N ALA A 71 -14.87 1.75 5.23
CA ALA A 71 -14.78 1.90 6.69
C ALA A 71 -15.02 0.58 7.43
N GLU A 72 -15.85 -0.30 6.86
CA GLU A 72 -16.24 -1.59 7.41
C GLU A 72 -15.05 -2.54 7.61
N THR A 73 -13.97 -2.37 6.84
CA THR A 73 -12.76 -3.20 6.93
C THR A 73 -11.56 -2.46 7.53
N HIS A 74 -11.66 -1.14 7.73
CA HIS A 74 -10.54 -0.30 8.16
C HIS A 74 -10.77 0.44 9.48
N VAL A 75 -12.00 0.42 10.01
CA VAL A 75 -12.35 1.08 11.27
C VAL A 75 -12.88 0.06 12.27
N TYR A 76 -12.20 -0.03 13.39
CA TYR A 76 -12.56 -0.90 14.50
C TYR A 76 -12.83 -0.06 15.73
N THR A 77 -13.83 -0.46 16.53
CA THR A 77 -14.15 0.19 17.80
C THR A 77 -14.29 -0.89 18.87
N VAL A 78 -13.58 -0.74 19.97
CA VAL A 78 -13.61 -1.66 21.13
C VAL A 78 -13.91 -0.90 22.40
N GLU A 79 -14.51 -1.59 23.38
CA GLU A 79 -14.92 -0.97 24.65
C GLU A 79 -13.73 -0.67 25.57
N ASP A 80 -12.69 -1.51 25.52
CA ASP A 80 -11.47 -1.38 26.31
C ASP A 80 -10.27 -2.05 25.61
N PHE A 81 -9.09 -1.95 26.24
CA PHE A 81 -7.86 -2.54 25.72
C PHE A 81 -7.81 -4.07 25.84
N ASP A 82 -8.60 -4.69 26.71
CA ASP A 82 -8.69 -6.15 26.80
C ASP A 82 -9.49 -6.71 25.61
N ALA A 83 -10.54 -6.00 25.20
CA ALA A 83 -11.31 -6.27 24.00
C ALA A 83 -10.49 -6.02 22.72
N PHE A 84 -9.44 -5.21 22.76
CA PHE A 84 -8.50 -5.09 21.63
C PHE A 84 -7.87 -6.44 21.25
N GLN A 85 -7.57 -7.30 22.23
CA GLN A 85 -7.05 -8.65 21.94
C GLN A 85 -8.06 -9.51 21.16
N LYS A 86 -9.36 -9.25 21.32
CA LYS A 86 -10.40 -10.00 20.61
C LYS A 86 -10.44 -9.65 19.13
N ILE A 87 -10.19 -8.37 18.79
CA ILE A 87 -10.19 -7.90 17.40
C ILE A 87 -8.81 -8.02 16.72
N SER A 88 -7.75 -8.31 17.46
CA SER A 88 -6.39 -8.35 16.89
C SER A 88 -6.28 -9.40 15.79
N PHE A 89 -6.98 -10.53 15.93
CA PHE A 89 -7.02 -11.57 14.91
C PHE A 89 -7.70 -11.08 13.63
N GLU A 90 -8.89 -10.49 13.76
CA GLU A 90 -9.66 -9.95 12.63
C GLU A 90 -8.90 -8.82 11.92
N LEU A 91 -8.32 -7.89 12.68
CA LEU A 91 -7.47 -6.82 12.15
C LEU A 91 -6.27 -7.40 11.39
N THR A 92 -5.60 -8.40 11.95
CA THR A 92 -4.46 -9.06 11.29
C THR A 92 -4.90 -9.69 9.97
N GLN A 93 -6.04 -10.39 9.95
CA GLN A 93 -6.56 -10.98 8.72
C GLN A 93 -6.90 -9.91 7.67
N SER A 94 -7.59 -8.83 8.05
CA SER A 94 -7.90 -7.73 7.14
C SER A 94 -6.63 -7.09 6.55
N VAL A 95 -5.63 -6.84 7.39
CA VAL A 95 -4.34 -6.29 6.95
C VAL A 95 -3.66 -7.25 5.96
N CYS A 96 -3.63 -8.55 6.25
CA CYS A 96 -3.04 -9.55 5.35
C CYS A 96 -3.74 -9.57 3.98
N LEU A 97 -5.07 -9.64 3.96
CA LEU A 97 -5.86 -9.66 2.73
C LEU A 97 -5.62 -8.39 1.89
N GLN A 98 -5.56 -7.23 2.54
CA GLN A 98 -5.33 -5.96 1.85
C GLN A 98 -3.94 -5.88 1.24
N ILE A 99 -2.91 -6.35 1.97
CA ILE A 99 -1.54 -6.44 1.43
C ILE A 99 -1.49 -7.37 0.22
N GLU A 100 -2.14 -8.53 0.27
CA GLU A 100 -2.18 -9.48 -0.85
C GLU A 100 -2.82 -8.85 -2.10
N GLN A 101 -3.93 -8.14 -1.92
CA GLN A 101 -4.59 -7.41 -3.02
C GLN A 101 -3.69 -6.32 -3.62
N GLU A 102 -3.03 -5.51 -2.79
CA GLU A 102 -2.09 -4.50 -3.27
C GLU A 102 -0.90 -5.13 -4.01
N LEU A 103 -0.35 -6.24 -3.50
CA LEU A 103 0.74 -6.95 -4.15
C LEU A 103 0.34 -7.50 -5.52
N GLU A 104 -0.88 -8.01 -5.68
CA GLU A 104 -1.38 -8.44 -6.99
C GLU A 104 -1.51 -7.26 -7.97
N VAL A 105 -1.92 -6.08 -7.50
CA VAL A 105 -1.95 -4.86 -8.33
C VAL A 105 -0.52 -4.45 -8.74
N ILE A 106 0.44 -4.48 -7.82
CA ILE A 106 1.85 -4.17 -8.10
C ILE A 106 2.42 -5.17 -9.12
N LYS A 107 2.17 -6.48 -8.92
CA LYS A 107 2.58 -7.52 -9.86
C LYS A 107 1.98 -7.28 -11.24
N ARG A 108 0.67 -7.03 -11.35
CA ARG A 108 0.03 -6.74 -12.65
C ARG A 108 0.65 -5.54 -13.36
N LYS A 109 0.92 -4.45 -12.63
CA LYS A 109 1.63 -3.27 -13.19
C LYS A 109 3.05 -3.60 -13.65
N ALA A 110 3.77 -4.44 -12.92
CA ALA A 110 5.11 -4.88 -13.30
C ALA A 110 5.13 -5.81 -14.54
N HIS A 111 4.01 -6.44 -14.88
CA HIS A 111 3.88 -7.33 -16.04
C HIS A 111 3.34 -6.65 -17.30
N LEU A 112 3.25 -5.32 -17.33
CA LEU A 112 2.89 -4.62 -18.57
C LEU A 112 3.93 -4.94 -19.65
N PRO A 113 3.52 -5.42 -20.84
CA PRO A 113 4.46 -5.81 -21.88
C PRO A 113 5.16 -4.59 -22.46
N ALA A 114 6.40 -4.78 -22.93
CA ALA A 114 7.04 -3.84 -23.82
C ALA A 114 6.18 -3.61 -25.06
N ARG A 115 6.23 -2.39 -25.61
CA ARG A 115 5.49 -1.99 -26.82
C ARG A 115 6.42 -2.02 -28.02
N ASN A 116 5.86 -2.04 -29.24
CA ASN A 116 6.62 -1.90 -30.48
C ASN A 116 7.81 -2.88 -30.56
N LEU A 117 7.57 -4.15 -30.22
CA LEU A 117 8.59 -5.19 -30.28
C LEU A 117 8.84 -5.56 -31.74
N GLU A 118 10.06 -5.31 -32.20
CA GLU A 118 10.48 -5.52 -33.57
C GLU A 118 11.73 -6.38 -33.63
N PHE A 119 11.75 -7.29 -34.61
CA PHE A 119 12.91 -8.12 -34.93
C PHE A 119 13.59 -7.57 -36.18
N SER A 120 14.91 -7.47 -36.13
CA SER A 120 15.74 -7.09 -37.28
C SER A 120 16.99 -7.99 -37.33
N GLU A 121 17.73 -7.91 -38.44
CA GLU A 121 19.01 -8.62 -38.61
C GLU A 121 18.91 -10.13 -38.32
N VAL A 122 17.83 -10.78 -38.80
CA VAL A 122 17.54 -12.19 -38.54
C VAL A 122 18.43 -13.10 -39.40
N THR A 123 19.19 -13.97 -38.74
CA THR A 123 20.02 -15.02 -39.35
C THR A 123 19.61 -16.40 -38.82
N SER A 124 20.34 -17.46 -39.21
CA SER A 124 20.10 -18.81 -38.67
C SER A 124 20.46 -18.96 -37.18
N ASN A 125 21.22 -18.03 -36.59
CA ASN A 125 21.68 -18.13 -35.20
C ASN A 125 21.56 -16.83 -34.40
N SER A 126 21.13 -15.73 -35.02
CA SER A 126 21.05 -14.43 -34.38
C SER A 126 19.83 -13.66 -34.86
N PHE A 127 19.38 -12.76 -34.01
CA PHE A 127 18.46 -11.69 -34.38
C PHE A 127 18.70 -10.53 -33.42
N LYS A 128 18.30 -9.34 -33.84
CA LYS A 128 18.27 -8.15 -33.02
C LYS A 128 16.83 -7.85 -32.64
N VAL A 129 16.60 -7.46 -31.39
CA VAL A 129 15.28 -7.06 -30.91
C VAL A 129 15.33 -5.62 -30.42
N THR A 130 14.34 -4.84 -30.81
CA THR A 130 14.11 -3.49 -30.30
C THR A 130 12.69 -3.38 -29.77
N TRP A 131 12.47 -2.58 -28.73
CA TRP A 131 11.14 -2.31 -28.17
C TRP A 131 11.10 -0.97 -27.45
N SER A 132 9.89 -0.45 -27.26
CA SER A 132 9.60 0.70 -26.40
C SER A 132 9.24 0.23 -24.97
N PRO A 133 9.67 0.95 -23.92
CA PRO A 133 9.37 0.54 -22.56
C PRO A 133 7.87 0.48 -22.23
N ALA A 134 7.49 -0.42 -21.32
CA ALA A 134 6.11 -0.54 -20.85
C ALA A 134 5.64 0.70 -20.05
N GLY A 135 6.59 1.44 -19.46
CA GLY A 135 6.38 2.68 -18.70
C GLY A 135 7.72 3.31 -18.30
N GLU A 136 7.68 4.36 -17.48
CA GLU A 136 8.87 5.15 -17.11
C GLU A 136 9.87 4.39 -16.21
N ASN A 137 9.41 3.41 -15.43
CA ASN A 137 10.21 2.74 -14.40
C ASN A 137 10.29 1.22 -14.62
N VAL A 138 10.86 0.78 -15.75
CA VAL A 138 11.07 -0.65 -16.01
C VAL A 138 12.47 -1.08 -15.56
N LEU A 139 12.55 -2.02 -14.61
CA LEU A 139 13.81 -2.51 -14.04
C LEU A 139 14.47 -3.60 -14.90
N PHE A 140 13.68 -4.52 -15.44
CA PHE A 140 14.17 -5.62 -16.26
C PHE A 140 13.07 -6.13 -17.20
N TYR A 141 13.48 -6.80 -18.27
CA TYR A 141 12.60 -7.55 -19.16
C TYR A 141 13.01 -9.02 -19.15
N LEU A 142 12.02 -9.92 -19.19
CA LEU A 142 12.24 -11.34 -19.39
C LEU A 142 11.92 -11.70 -20.83
N ILE A 143 12.93 -12.03 -21.62
CA ILE A 143 12.75 -12.48 -23.00
C ILE A 143 12.49 -14.00 -23.00
N LYS A 144 11.34 -14.43 -23.51
CA LYS A 144 11.01 -15.85 -23.69
C LYS A 144 10.86 -16.16 -25.17
N TYR A 145 11.66 -17.09 -25.66
CA TYR A 145 11.42 -17.74 -26.95
C TYR A 145 10.49 -18.93 -26.72
N LYS A 146 9.35 -18.97 -27.42
CA LYS A 146 8.52 -20.17 -27.52
C LYS A 146 8.74 -20.78 -28.89
N LYS A 147 9.10 -22.06 -28.90
CA LYS A 147 9.15 -22.90 -30.09
C LYS A 147 7.73 -23.17 -30.61
#